data_AF-A0A7K1KJT5-F1
#
_entry.id   AF-A0A7K1KJT5-F1
#
_cell.length_a   1.000
_cell.length_b   1.000
_cell.length_c   1.000
_cell.angle_alpha   90.00
_cell.angle_beta   90.00
_cell.angle_gamma   90.00
#
_symmetry.space_group_name_H-M   'P 1'
#
loop_
_entity.id
_entity.type
_entity.pdbx_description
1 polymer ?
#
loop_
_entity_poly.entity_id
_entity_poly.type
_entity_poly.pdbx_seq_one_letter_code
_entity_poly.pdbx_strand_id
1 'polypeptide(L)'
;MKRRNFLGLMGAAGVSAAFATKAQAAGNVHFKGYPGSKGVLFDAVRCIGCRKCEEGCNAVNNQPAPEKPFDDLTVLDTWRRTQNEAFTVVNKYQPGGGASVFNKIQCMHCLEPSCASACFVAAFKKQPSGAVTYDESVCVGCRYCMVACPFEIPTFTYNDPITPKVLKCDLCEANIQAGRLTIPGCVSKCPKEALVYGERKELIKIAHSRIAAAPDSYVDHIYGEHEMGGTSWLYLSGAPFSQIGMREDLGVKSGPELTSGALSVVAMVPALWPLLLAGLYGVTKRTDKINKKEKAEAVAEAVAATQEKAQAELKAAMERASADKEATVKREVAKALEEAAKAAEVAEQGEKEEEGA
;
A
#
# COMPACT_ATOMS: atom_id res chain seq x y z
N MET A 1 -30.27 22.34 -9.27
CA MET A 1 -30.41 21.02 -9.93
C MET A 1 -31.56 20.23 -9.30
N LYS A 2 -32.55 19.75 -10.08
CA LYS A 2 -33.66 18.94 -9.57
C LYS A 2 -33.15 17.56 -9.11
N ARG A 3 -33.52 17.13 -7.89
CA ARG A 3 -33.13 15.86 -7.23
C ARG A 3 -33.20 14.63 -8.14
N ARG A 4 -34.17 14.61 -9.06
CA ARG A 4 -34.38 13.55 -10.06
C ARG A 4 -33.27 13.46 -11.12
N ASN A 5 -32.69 14.58 -11.53
CA ASN A 5 -31.57 14.58 -12.49
C ASN A 5 -30.27 14.11 -11.82
N PHE A 6 -30.08 14.42 -10.54
CA PHE A 6 -28.94 13.91 -9.76
C PHE A 6 -29.02 12.40 -9.56
N LEU A 7 -30.20 11.88 -9.18
CA LEU A 7 -30.44 10.44 -9.05
C LEU A 7 -30.35 9.71 -10.40
N GLY A 8 -30.80 10.33 -11.49
CA GLY A 8 -30.65 9.77 -12.84
C GLY A 8 -29.19 9.69 -13.31
N LEU A 9 -28.38 10.72 -13.03
CA LEU A 9 -26.94 10.72 -13.31
C LEU A 9 -26.17 9.68 -12.47
N MET A 10 -26.52 9.52 -11.19
CA MET A 10 -25.96 8.49 -10.32
C MET A 10 -26.35 7.07 -10.79
N GLY A 11 -27.60 6.88 -11.22
CA GLY A 11 -28.07 5.61 -11.77
C GLY A 11 -27.35 5.22 -13.07
N ALA A 12 -27.12 6.17 -13.97
CA ALA A 12 -26.40 5.94 -15.22
C ALA A 12 -24.90 5.61 -14.98
N ALA A 13 -24.26 6.22 -13.99
CA ALA A 13 -22.87 5.91 -13.62
C ALA A 13 -22.71 4.54 -12.93
N GLY A 14 -23.74 4.06 -12.21
CA GLY A 14 -23.73 2.74 -11.58
C GLY A 14 -23.84 1.59 -12.59
N VAL A 15 -24.55 1.79 -13.71
CA VAL A 15 -24.76 0.76 -14.73
C VAL A 15 -23.51 0.52 -15.58
N SER A 16 -22.69 1.55 -15.84
CA SER A 16 -21.44 1.39 -16.60
C SER A 16 -20.35 0.61 -15.83
N ALA A 17 -20.40 0.56 -14.50
CA ALA A 17 -19.50 -0.28 -13.71
C ALA A 17 -19.85 -1.78 -13.77
N ALA A 18 -21.11 -2.14 -14.05
CA ALA A 18 -21.57 -3.52 -14.13
C ALA A 18 -21.16 -4.23 -15.45
N PHE A 19 -20.75 -3.47 -16.47
CA PHE A 19 -20.31 -3.99 -17.77
C PHE A 19 -18.78 -4.05 -17.93
N ALA A 20 -18.01 -3.99 -16.84
CA ALA A 20 -16.59 -4.25 -16.91
C ALA A 20 -16.36 -5.74 -17.24
N THR A 21 -16.35 -6.06 -18.54
CA THR A 21 -15.75 -7.27 -19.10
C THR A 21 -14.44 -7.54 -18.40
N LYS A 22 -14.17 -8.80 -18.05
CA LYS A 22 -12.94 -9.29 -17.40
C LYS A 22 -11.74 -8.50 -17.92
N ALA A 23 -11.38 -7.44 -17.21
CA ALA A 23 -10.13 -6.74 -17.45
C ALA A 23 -9.10 -7.70 -16.89
N GLN A 24 -8.55 -8.54 -17.76
CA GLN A 24 -7.38 -9.33 -17.45
C GLN A 24 -6.29 -8.29 -17.15
N ALA A 25 -6.15 -7.92 -15.88
CA ALA A 25 -5.18 -6.93 -15.46
C ALA A 25 -3.81 -7.44 -15.93
N ALA A 26 -3.10 -6.62 -16.70
CA ALA A 26 -1.74 -6.88 -17.15
C ALA A 26 -0.74 -7.09 -15.97
N GLY A 27 -1.19 -6.94 -14.72
CA GLY A 27 -0.43 -7.17 -13.49
C GLY A 27 -0.36 -8.63 -13.02
N ASN A 28 -1.05 -9.59 -13.64
CA ASN A 28 -1.00 -11.01 -13.25
C ASN A 28 0.14 -11.80 -13.92
N VAL A 29 1.29 -11.16 -14.15
CA VAL A 29 2.47 -11.85 -14.68
C VAL A 29 3.23 -12.45 -13.50
N HIS A 30 3.19 -13.78 -13.39
CA HIS A 30 3.87 -14.52 -12.33
C HIS A 30 5.33 -14.75 -12.65
N PHE A 31 6.18 -14.40 -11.69
CA PHE A 31 7.62 -14.51 -11.84
C PHE A 31 8.08 -15.93 -11.45
N LYS A 32 8.53 -16.72 -12.43
CA LYS A 32 8.93 -18.12 -12.23
C LYS A 32 10.41 -18.32 -11.84
N GLY A 33 11.06 -17.27 -11.32
CA GLY A 33 12.49 -17.27 -11.08
C GLY A 33 13.32 -16.87 -12.30
N TYR A 34 14.63 -16.65 -12.09
CA TYR A 34 15.56 -16.29 -13.14
C TYR A 34 16.13 -17.54 -13.86
N PRO A 35 16.40 -17.45 -15.18
CA PRO A 35 17.11 -18.52 -15.87
C PRO A 35 18.52 -18.67 -15.30
N GLY A 36 19.00 -19.91 -15.20
CA GLY A 36 20.33 -20.20 -14.63
C GLY A 36 20.43 -20.01 -13.11
N SER A 37 19.30 -19.80 -12.41
CA SER A 37 19.29 -19.69 -10.95
C SER A 37 19.99 -20.88 -10.32
N LYS A 38 20.89 -20.59 -9.39
CA LYS A 38 21.57 -21.59 -8.57
C LYS A 38 20.67 -22.03 -7.41
N GLY A 39 21.04 -23.17 -6.86
CA GLY A 39 20.32 -23.82 -5.77
C GLY A 39 21.20 -24.81 -5.02
N VAL A 40 20.60 -25.49 -4.06
CA VAL A 40 21.24 -26.58 -3.31
C VAL A 40 20.32 -27.79 -3.26
N LEU A 41 20.83 -28.95 -3.66
CA LEU A 41 20.18 -30.24 -3.43
C LEU A 41 20.69 -30.79 -2.10
N PHE A 42 19.76 -31.05 -1.17
CA PHE A 42 20.02 -31.77 0.08
C PHE A 42 19.49 -33.19 0.00
N ASP A 43 20.32 -34.16 0.32
CA ASP A 43 19.99 -35.57 0.32
C ASP A 43 19.97 -36.10 1.76
N ALA A 44 18.77 -36.23 2.32
CA ALA A 44 18.58 -36.67 3.71
C ALA A 44 19.00 -38.12 3.93
N VAL A 45 19.01 -38.96 2.89
CA VAL A 45 19.48 -40.36 2.95
C VAL A 45 21.00 -40.41 3.19
N ARG A 46 21.74 -39.43 2.67
CA ARG A 46 23.20 -39.30 2.86
C ARG A 46 23.58 -38.51 4.11
N CYS A 47 22.64 -37.77 4.70
CA CYS A 47 22.92 -36.90 5.84
C CYS A 47 23.14 -37.72 7.11
N ILE A 48 24.24 -37.45 7.82
CA ILE A 48 24.62 -38.14 9.07
C ILE A 48 24.46 -37.28 10.33
N GLY A 49 23.80 -36.12 10.22
CA GLY A 49 23.55 -35.27 11.38
C GLY A 49 24.78 -34.58 12.00
N CYS A 50 25.95 -34.61 11.36
CA CYS A 50 27.22 -34.14 11.95
C CYS A 50 27.34 -32.63 12.22
N ARG A 51 26.32 -31.82 11.90
CA ARG A 51 26.27 -30.35 12.09
C ARG A 51 27.40 -29.53 11.44
N LYS A 52 28.28 -30.11 10.62
CA LYS A 52 29.33 -29.37 9.90
C LYS A 52 28.79 -28.31 8.93
N CYS A 53 27.56 -28.48 8.45
CA CYS A 53 26.86 -27.45 7.69
C CYS A 53 26.46 -26.23 8.52
N GLU A 54 26.18 -26.40 9.83
CA GLU A 54 25.96 -25.28 10.76
C GLU A 54 27.28 -24.55 11.03
N GLU A 55 28.35 -25.29 11.29
CA GLU A 55 29.70 -24.74 11.49
C GLU A 55 30.17 -23.92 10.29
N GLY A 56 30.01 -24.45 9.08
CA GLY A 56 30.35 -23.73 7.85
C GLY A 56 29.50 -22.48 7.62
N CYS A 57 28.22 -22.52 7.99
CA CYS A 57 27.34 -21.35 7.92
C CYS A 57 27.77 -20.28 8.93
N ASN A 58 28.04 -20.68 10.17
CA ASN A 58 28.44 -19.79 11.25
C ASN A 58 29.75 -19.06 10.90
N ALA A 59 30.76 -19.79 10.43
CA ALA A 59 32.05 -19.22 10.04
C ALA A 59 31.93 -18.22 8.88
N VAL A 60 31.17 -18.54 7.83
CA VAL A 60 31.01 -17.65 6.66
C VAL A 60 30.25 -16.37 6.99
N ASN A 61 29.32 -16.45 7.95
CA ASN A 61 28.50 -15.31 8.36
C ASN A 61 29.06 -14.58 9.60
N ASN A 62 30.22 -15.00 10.13
CA ASN A 62 30.80 -14.48 11.37
C ASN A 62 29.78 -14.44 12.52
N GLN A 63 28.99 -15.50 12.66
CA GLN A 63 27.99 -15.59 13.72
C GLN A 63 28.65 -15.87 15.07
N PRO A 64 28.03 -15.48 16.20
CA PRO A 64 28.52 -15.84 17.53
C PRO A 64 28.68 -17.36 17.67
N ALA A 65 29.63 -17.79 18.50
CA ALA A 65 29.76 -19.20 18.84
C ALA A 65 28.45 -19.70 19.50
N PRO A 66 27.95 -20.88 19.12
CA PRO A 66 26.79 -21.46 19.79
C PRO A 66 27.12 -21.81 21.24
N GLU A 67 26.11 -21.83 22.10
CA GLU A 67 26.24 -22.24 23.51
C GLU A 67 26.88 -23.63 23.66
N LYS A 68 26.47 -24.56 22.78
CA LYS A 68 27.06 -25.89 22.66
C LYS A 68 27.93 -25.99 21.41
N PRO A 69 29.17 -26.51 21.51
CA PRO A 69 30.03 -26.77 20.38
C PRO A 69 29.35 -27.54 19.23
N PHE A 70 29.86 -27.41 18.00
CA PHE A 70 29.24 -28.06 16.83
C PHE A 70 29.36 -29.59 16.83
N ASP A 71 30.35 -30.14 17.53
CA ASP A 71 30.56 -31.57 17.75
C ASP A 71 29.70 -32.14 18.89
N ASP A 72 29.10 -31.30 19.72
CA ASP A 72 28.07 -31.73 20.67
C ASP A 72 26.76 -32.03 19.93
N LEU A 73 26.46 -33.32 19.75
CA LEU A 73 25.26 -33.80 19.07
C LEU A 73 24.03 -33.90 19.99
N THR A 74 24.16 -33.65 21.29
CA THR A 74 23.01 -33.64 22.22
C THR A 74 22.01 -32.53 21.88
N VAL A 75 22.43 -31.50 21.12
CA VAL A 75 21.52 -30.48 20.58
C VAL A 75 20.47 -31.04 19.63
N LEU A 76 20.69 -32.25 19.10
CA LEU A 76 19.78 -32.91 18.16
C LEU A 76 18.70 -33.71 18.89
N ASP A 77 18.77 -33.83 20.21
CA ASP A 77 17.76 -34.51 21.03
C ASP A 77 16.51 -33.63 21.22
N THR A 78 16.63 -32.33 20.94
CA THR A 78 15.51 -31.40 20.90
C THR A 78 15.37 -30.78 19.52
N TRP A 79 14.14 -30.48 19.14
CA TRP A 79 13.88 -29.78 17.90
C TRP A 79 14.30 -28.31 18.01
N ARG A 80 15.00 -27.81 16.99
CA ARG A 80 15.44 -26.42 16.89
C ARG A 80 14.90 -25.75 15.63
N ARG A 81 14.73 -24.43 15.71
CA ARG A 81 14.48 -23.56 14.55
C ARG A 81 15.68 -22.66 14.28
N THR A 82 15.72 -22.07 13.09
CA THR A 82 16.66 -20.98 12.80
C THR A 82 16.45 -19.81 13.76
N GLN A 83 17.53 -19.09 14.04
CA GLN A 83 17.61 -17.93 14.92
C GLN A 83 18.47 -16.84 14.26
N ASN A 84 18.53 -15.65 14.87
CA ASN A 84 19.34 -14.54 14.35
C ASN A 84 20.84 -14.88 14.35
N GLU A 85 21.25 -15.75 15.26
CA GLU A 85 22.62 -16.22 15.44
C GLU A 85 22.86 -17.58 14.76
N ALA A 86 21.83 -18.19 14.15
CA ALA A 86 21.90 -19.50 13.50
C ALA A 86 20.98 -19.56 12.27
N PHE A 87 21.54 -19.31 11.07
CA PHE A 87 20.76 -19.26 9.83
C PHE A 87 20.39 -20.61 9.25
N THR A 88 20.96 -21.68 9.81
CA THR A 88 20.62 -23.05 9.50
C THR A 88 20.79 -23.92 10.73
N VAL A 89 19.94 -24.94 10.85
CA VAL A 89 19.99 -25.93 11.93
C VAL A 89 19.73 -27.33 11.36
N VAL A 90 20.30 -28.34 11.97
CA VAL A 90 20.01 -29.76 11.70
C VAL A 90 19.15 -30.29 12.84
N ASN A 91 18.11 -31.05 12.50
CA ASN A 91 17.27 -31.76 13.45
C ASN A 91 17.27 -33.26 13.13
N LYS A 92 17.18 -34.07 14.18
CA LYS A 92 17.07 -35.54 14.11
C LYS A 92 15.60 -35.93 14.21
N TYR A 93 15.18 -36.87 13.38
CA TYR A 93 13.84 -37.45 13.34
C TYR A 93 13.94 -38.97 13.33
N GLN A 94 12.91 -39.65 13.83
CA GLN A 94 12.81 -41.11 13.83
C GLN A 94 11.47 -41.52 13.17
N PRO A 95 11.38 -41.42 11.83
CA PRO A 95 10.15 -41.74 11.10
C PRO A 95 9.71 -43.18 11.40
N GLY A 96 8.46 -43.35 11.81
CA GLY A 96 7.89 -44.66 12.17
C GLY A 96 8.63 -45.42 13.29
N GLY A 97 9.44 -44.75 14.12
CA GLY A 97 10.29 -45.40 15.13
C GLY A 97 11.51 -46.13 14.56
N GLY A 98 11.83 -45.92 13.28
CA GLY A 98 12.96 -46.55 12.60
C GLY A 98 14.29 -45.84 12.81
N ALA A 99 15.19 -45.99 11.83
CA ALA A 99 16.50 -45.35 11.83
C ALA A 99 16.38 -43.82 11.90
N SER A 100 17.37 -43.18 12.51
CA SER A 100 17.42 -41.72 12.58
C SER A 100 17.63 -41.12 11.19
N VAL A 101 16.79 -40.16 10.83
CA VAL A 101 16.91 -39.33 9.63
C VAL A 101 17.18 -37.89 10.05
N PHE A 102 18.10 -37.23 9.37
CA PHE A 102 18.50 -35.86 9.72
C PHE A 102 18.05 -34.90 8.62
N ASN A 103 17.38 -33.83 9.03
CA ASN A 103 16.95 -32.78 8.13
C ASN A 103 17.63 -31.45 8.47
N LYS A 104 18.09 -30.75 7.44
CA LYS A 104 18.71 -29.43 7.55
C LYS A 104 17.67 -28.36 7.20
N ILE A 105 17.42 -27.44 8.12
CA ILE A 105 16.45 -26.35 7.99
C ILE A 105 17.19 -25.03 7.74
N GLN A 106 16.74 -24.28 6.73
CA GLN A 106 17.21 -22.94 6.36
C GLN A 106 16.21 -22.30 5.38
N CYS A 107 16.50 -21.08 4.92
CA CYS A 107 15.70 -20.40 3.90
C CYS A 107 15.65 -21.23 2.60
N MET A 108 14.44 -21.46 2.09
CA MET A 108 14.24 -22.21 0.84
C MET A 108 14.60 -21.41 -0.42
N HIS A 109 14.77 -20.08 -0.30
CA HIS A 109 15.06 -19.19 -1.42
C HIS A 109 14.07 -19.38 -2.59
N CYS A 110 12.78 -19.28 -2.30
CA CYS A 110 11.69 -19.51 -3.25
C CYS A 110 11.91 -18.79 -4.59
N LEU A 111 11.43 -19.37 -5.69
CA LEU A 111 11.51 -18.77 -7.01
C LEU A 111 10.73 -17.45 -7.05
N GLU A 112 9.51 -17.46 -6.50
CA GLU A 112 8.67 -16.26 -6.29
C GLU A 112 8.48 -16.05 -4.77
N PRO A 113 9.39 -15.32 -4.09
CA PRO A 113 9.43 -15.28 -2.63
C PRO A 113 8.33 -14.44 -2.01
N SER A 114 7.46 -15.07 -1.20
CA SER A 114 6.42 -14.40 -0.41
C SER A 114 6.98 -13.31 0.52
N CYS A 115 8.16 -13.52 1.10
CA CYS A 115 8.79 -12.53 1.98
C CYS A 115 9.22 -11.25 1.23
N ALA A 116 9.59 -11.34 -0.05
CA ALA A 116 9.87 -10.17 -0.88
C ALA A 116 8.58 -9.49 -1.32
N SER A 117 7.58 -10.26 -1.75
CA SER A 117 6.28 -9.72 -2.14
C SER A 117 5.56 -8.99 -1.00
N ALA A 118 5.64 -9.49 0.23
CA ALA A 118 5.04 -8.85 1.40
C ALA A 118 5.81 -7.61 1.91
N CYS A 119 7.04 -7.38 1.43
CA CYS A 119 7.88 -6.30 1.91
C CYS A 119 7.66 -5.02 1.10
N PHE A 120 6.86 -4.09 1.64
CA PHE A 120 6.53 -2.83 0.95
C PHE A 120 7.71 -1.86 0.77
N VAL A 121 8.79 -2.03 1.54
CA VAL A 121 10.05 -1.26 1.39
C VAL A 121 11.10 -2.00 0.54
N ALA A 122 10.77 -3.16 -0.01
CA ALA A 122 11.66 -3.98 -0.83
C ALA A 122 13.01 -4.33 -0.17
N ALA A 123 13.01 -4.54 1.16
CA ALA A 123 14.18 -5.02 1.91
C ALA A 123 14.60 -6.44 1.51
N PHE A 124 13.68 -7.27 1.01
CA PHE A 124 14.00 -8.57 0.44
C PHE A 124 13.95 -8.52 -1.09
N LYS A 125 14.97 -9.07 -1.75
CA LYS A 125 15.06 -9.08 -3.22
C LYS A 125 15.46 -10.47 -3.71
N LYS A 126 14.80 -10.96 -4.76
CA LYS A 126 15.27 -12.15 -5.50
C LYS A 126 16.40 -11.71 -6.43
N GLN A 127 17.53 -12.38 -6.34
CA GLN A 127 18.69 -12.16 -7.20
C GLN A 127 18.68 -13.10 -8.41
N PRO A 128 19.30 -12.71 -9.54
CA PRO A 128 19.50 -13.58 -10.70
C PRO A 128 20.21 -14.90 -10.38
N SER A 129 21.10 -14.88 -9.38
CA SER A 129 21.78 -16.08 -8.85
C SER A 129 20.82 -17.11 -8.24
N GLY A 130 19.58 -16.75 -7.94
CA GLY A 130 18.64 -17.57 -7.18
C GLY A 130 18.57 -17.24 -5.69
N ALA A 131 19.51 -16.45 -5.16
CA ALA A 131 19.44 -16.01 -3.78
C ALA A 131 18.25 -15.07 -3.53
N VAL A 132 17.82 -14.99 -2.27
CA VAL A 132 16.82 -14.02 -1.78
C VAL A 132 17.55 -13.26 -0.70
N THR A 133 18.03 -12.08 -1.02
CA THR A 133 18.89 -11.29 -0.14
C THR A 133 18.06 -10.36 0.74
N TYR A 134 18.66 -9.90 1.83
CA TYR A 134 18.08 -8.94 2.77
C TYR A 134 18.96 -7.69 2.80
N ASP A 135 18.33 -6.53 2.69
CA ASP A 135 18.94 -5.21 2.82
C ASP A 135 18.40 -4.54 4.08
N GLU A 136 19.26 -4.44 5.08
CA GLU A 136 18.91 -3.86 6.37
C GLU A 136 18.72 -2.35 6.33
N SER A 137 19.31 -1.65 5.35
CA SER A 137 19.29 -0.19 5.30
C SER A 137 17.90 0.41 5.03
N VAL A 138 17.02 -0.38 4.41
CA VAL A 138 15.64 0.02 4.08
C VAL A 138 14.60 -0.67 4.96
N CYS A 139 15.02 -1.61 5.81
CA CYS A 139 14.12 -2.40 6.63
C CYS A 139 13.52 -1.56 7.76
N VAL A 140 12.19 -1.56 7.86
CA VAL A 140 11.45 -0.86 8.92
C VAL A 140 11.03 -1.79 10.07
N GLY A 141 11.47 -3.05 10.07
CA GLY A 141 11.21 -3.99 11.17
C GLY A 141 9.74 -4.39 11.37
N CYS A 142 8.88 -4.28 10.35
CA CYS A 142 7.44 -4.59 10.46
C CYS A 142 7.11 -6.09 10.63
N ARG A 143 8.07 -6.98 10.38
CA ARG A 143 7.98 -8.46 10.52
C ARG A 143 6.94 -9.16 9.65
N TYR A 144 6.31 -8.49 8.69
CA TYR A 144 5.39 -9.14 7.74
C TYR A 144 6.05 -10.26 6.93
N CYS A 145 7.34 -10.14 6.67
CA CYS A 145 8.14 -11.18 6.03
C CYS A 145 8.18 -12.50 6.84
N MET A 146 8.08 -12.45 8.18
CA MET A 146 8.04 -13.64 9.03
C MET A 146 6.70 -14.37 8.87
N VAL A 147 5.60 -13.61 8.87
CA VAL A 147 4.23 -14.14 8.70
C VAL A 147 4.00 -14.65 7.29
N ALA A 148 4.53 -13.95 6.28
CA ALA A 148 4.35 -14.32 4.88
C ALA A 148 5.17 -15.54 4.46
N CYS A 149 6.19 -15.95 5.23
CA CYS A 149 7.05 -17.07 4.86
C CYS A 149 6.32 -18.40 5.12
N PRO A 150 6.03 -19.21 4.09
CA PRO A 150 5.35 -20.50 4.27
C PRO A 150 6.20 -21.52 5.04
N PHE A 151 7.51 -21.29 5.12
CA PHE A 151 8.48 -22.13 5.81
C PHE A 151 8.93 -21.56 7.17
N GLU A 152 8.37 -20.42 7.61
CA GLU A 152 8.62 -19.80 8.93
C GLU A 152 10.10 -19.50 9.25
N ILE A 153 10.90 -19.21 8.23
CA ILE A 153 12.36 -19.07 8.36
C ILE A 153 12.84 -17.72 8.90
N PRO A 154 12.37 -16.55 8.40
CA PRO A 154 12.92 -15.26 8.81
C PRO A 154 12.80 -15.08 10.32
N THR A 155 13.88 -14.62 10.95
CA THR A 155 13.93 -14.34 12.39
C THR A 155 14.20 -12.87 12.63
N PHE A 156 13.77 -12.35 13.78
CA PHE A 156 13.92 -10.94 14.13
C PHE A 156 14.81 -10.75 15.34
N THR A 157 15.73 -9.80 15.30
CA THR A 157 16.61 -9.41 16.40
C THR A 157 15.83 -8.63 17.45
N TYR A 158 15.41 -9.29 18.54
CA TYR A 158 14.64 -8.67 19.63
C TYR A 158 15.50 -8.01 20.71
N ASN A 159 16.76 -8.41 20.82
CA ASN A 159 17.73 -7.93 21.80
C ASN A 159 18.46 -6.65 21.38
N ASP A 160 18.23 -6.16 20.16
CA ASP A 160 18.71 -4.86 19.69
C ASP A 160 17.51 -3.94 19.40
N PRO A 161 17.17 -3.04 20.35
CA PRO A 161 16.03 -2.14 20.19
C PRO A 161 16.32 -0.97 19.23
N ILE A 162 17.59 -0.70 18.92
CA ILE A 162 17.99 0.47 18.11
C ILE A 162 18.10 0.09 16.64
N THR A 163 18.73 -1.05 16.33
CA THR A 163 18.93 -1.54 14.97
C THR A 163 18.43 -2.97 14.78
N PRO A 164 17.14 -3.25 15.04
CA PRO A 164 16.62 -4.60 14.88
C PRO A 164 16.68 -5.05 13.41
N LYS A 165 17.09 -6.30 13.19
CA LYS A 165 17.26 -6.87 11.85
C LYS A 165 16.33 -8.06 11.67
N VAL A 166 15.97 -8.34 10.41
CA VAL A 166 15.37 -9.62 10.04
C VAL A 166 16.43 -10.47 9.36
N LEU A 167 16.83 -11.57 9.98
CA LEU A 167 17.92 -12.39 9.50
C LEU A 167 17.45 -13.77 9.05
N LYS A 168 18.19 -14.35 8.11
CA LYS A 168 18.00 -15.69 7.54
C LYS A 168 19.20 -16.03 6.65
N CYS A 169 19.25 -17.27 6.18
CA CYS A 169 20.18 -17.67 5.13
C CYS A 169 20.05 -16.75 3.89
N ASP A 170 21.21 -16.33 3.38
CA ASP A 170 21.40 -15.47 2.21
C ASP A 170 21.95 -16.24 1.00
N LEU A 171 22.00 -17.58 1.08
CA LEU A 171 22.65 -18.48 0.13
C LEU A 171 24.16 -18.23 -0.06
N CYS A 172 24.81 -17.58 0.91
CA CYS A 172 26.19 -17.08 0.81
C CYS A 172 26.41 -16.13 -0.38
N GLU A 173 25.36 -15.46 -0.86
CA GLU A 173 25.35 -14.64 -2.07
C GLU A 173 26.49 -13.62 -2.08
N ALA A 174 26.61 -12.82 -1.01
CA ALA A 174 27.60 -11.75 -0.96
C ALA A 174 29.04 -12.28 -1.06
N ASN A 175 29.33 -13.42 -0.43
CA ASN A 175 30.66 -14.03 -0.47
C ASN A 175 30.97 -14.69 -1.81
N ILE A 176 29.95 -15.27 -2.47
CA ILE A 176 30.10 -15.86 -3.80
C ILE A 176 30.32 -14.77 -4.86
N GLN A 177 29.51 -13.70 -4.84
CA GLN A 177 29.66 -12.58 -5.77
C GLN A 177 31.00 -11.86 -5.60
N ALA A 178 31.52 -11.78 -4.37
CA ALA A 178 32.83 -11.22 -4.08
C ALA A 178 34.01 -12.15 -4.41
N GLY A 179 33.76 -13.36 -4.93
CA GLY A 179 34.81 -14.35 -5.26
C GLY A 179 35.51 -14.96 -4.04
N ARG A 180 35.02 -14.73 -2.82
CA ARG A 180 35.59 -15.30 -1.57
C ARG A 180 35.22 -16.75 -1.38
N LEU A 181 34.09 -17.17 -1.97
CA LEU A 181 33.61 -18.55 -1.99
C LEU A 181 33.20 -18.91 -3.40
N THR A 182 33.45 -20.15 -3.81
CA THR A 182 32.92 -20.70 -5.06
C THR A 182 31.58 -21.44 -4.84
N ILE A 183 31.35 -21.91 -3.61
CA ILE A 183 30.16 -22.64 -3.17
C ILE A 183 29.76 -22.19 -1.75
N PRO A 184 28.49 -22.35 -1.34
CA PRO A 184 28.06 -21.96 0.01
C PRO A 184 28.84 -22.68 1.11
N GLY A 185 29.12 -22.00 2.22
CA GLY A 185 29.93 -22.54 3.33
C GLY A 185 29.36 -23.82 3.95
N CYS A 186 28.04 -23.96 4.00
CA CYS A 186 27.42 -25.19 4.47
C CYS A 186 27.62 -26.38 3.52
N VAL A 187 27.76 -26.12 2.21
CA VAL A 187 27.99 -27.13 1.18
C VAL A 187 29.45 -27.58 1.20
N SER A 188 30.40 -26.64 1.28
CA SER A 188 31.84 -26.94 1.32
C SER A 188 32.27 -27.76 2.54
N LYS A 189 31.52 -27.69 3.64
CA LYS A 189 31.81 -28.43 4.88
C LYS A 189 31.11 -29.78 4.99
N CYS A 190 30.28 -30.19 4.03
CA CYS A 190 29.52 -31.44 4.12
C CYS A 190 30.43 -32.66 3.84
N PRO A 191 30.73 -33.52 4.82
CA PRO A 191 31.68 -34.63 4.63
C PRO A 191 31.10 -35.82 3.85
N LYS A 192 29.78 -35.83 3.64
CA LYS A 192 29.05 -36.92 2.95
C LYS A 192 28.49 -36.50 1.60
N GLU A 193 28.80 -35.29 1.15
CA GLU A 193 28.27 -34.72 -0.10
C GLU A 193 26.73 -34.83 -0.17
N ALA A 194 26.09 -34.76 1.01
CA ALA A 194 24.64 -34.70 1.13
C ALA A 194 24.12 -33.36 0.60
N LEU A 195 24.98 -32.35 0.46
CA LEU A 195 24.67 -31.05 -0.09
C LEU A 195 25.41 -30.88 -1.42
N VAL A 196 24.69 -30.51 -2.47
CA VAL A 196 25.26 -30.23 -3.80
C VAL A 196 24.78 -28.85 -4.26
N TYR A 197 25.72 -27.95 -4.59
CA TYR A 197 25.43 -26.62 -5.12
C TYR A 197 25.61 -26.59 -6.63
N GLY A 198 24.70 -25.92 -7.34
CA GLY A 198 24.76 -25.83 -8.79
C GLY A 198 23.54 -25.16 -9.39
N GLU A 199 23.38 -25.27 -10.71
CA GLU A 199 22.17 -24.78 -11.38
C GLU A 199 20.97 -25.62 -10.97
N ARG A 200 19.88 -24.95 -10.57
CA ARG A 200 18.67 -25.61 -10.10
C ARG A 200 18.17 -26.67 -11.08
N LYS A 201 18.21 -26.37 -12.39
CA LYS A 201 17.79 -27.30 -13.44
C LYS A 201 18.61 -28.59 -13.44
N GLU A 202 19.93 -28.49 -13.29
CA GLU A 202 20.81 -29.65 -13.24
C GLU A 202 20.66 -30.40 -11.91
N LEU A 203 20.41 -29.69 -10.80
CA LEU A 203 20.13 -30.31 -9.51
C LEU A 203 18.85 -31.16 -9.54
N ILE A 204 17.80 -30.72 -10.23
CA ILE A 204 16.56 -31.52 -10.43
C ILE A 204 16.87 -32.79 -11.22
N LYS A 205 17.67 -32.70 -12.29
CA LYS A 205 18.09 -33.90 -13.04
C LYS A 205 18.89 -34.86 -12.16
N ILE A 206 19.83 -34.35 -11.36
CA ILE A 206 20.60 -35.16 -10.40
C ILE A 206 19.66 -35.84 -9.41
N ALA A 207 18.66 -35.12 -8.90
CA ALA A 207 17.68 -35.63 -7.96
C ALA A 207 16.87 -36.79 -8.56
N HIS A 208 16.28 -36.62 -9.74
CA HIS A 208 15.59 -37.71 -10.44
C HIS A 208 16.51 -38.90 -10.73
N SER A 209 17.75 -38.67 -11.16
CA SER A 209 18.71 -39.74 -11.40
C SER A 209 19.03 -40.53 -10.12
N ARG A 210 19.10 -39.88 -8.96
CA ARG A 210 19.31 -40.57 -7.67
C ARG A 210 18.11 -41.42 -7.27
N ILE A 211 16.90 -40.88 -7.41
CA ILE A 211 15.66 -41.61 -7.14
C ILE A 211 15.59 -42.84 -8.07
N ALA A 212 15.82 -42.66 -9.37
CA ALA A 212 15.75 -43.75 -10.35
C ALA A 212 16.83 -44.82 -10.14
N ALA A 213 18.02 -44.45 -9.66
CA ALA A 213 19.10 -45.40 -9.39
C ALA A 213 18.88 -46.24 -8.13
N ALA A 214 18.09 -45.76 -7.17
CA ALA A 214 17.82 -46.46 -5.91
C ALA A 214 16.38 -46.20 -5.42
N PRO A 215 15.35 -46.68 -6.15
CA PRO A 215 13.95 -46.34 -5.87
C PRO A 215 13.50 -46.78 -4.47
N ASP A 216 14.02 -47.90 -3.96
CA ASP A 216 13.67 -48.38 -2.62
C ASP A 216 14.27 -47.52 -1.49
N SER A 217 15.23 -46.65 -1.80
CA SER A 217 15.89 -45.77 -0.82
C SER A 217 15.28 -44.38 -0.74
N TYR A 218 14.43 -44.00 -1.69
CA TYR A 218 13.89 -42.65 -1.81
C TYR A 218 12.37 -42.66 -1.93
N VAL A 219 11.74 -41.64 -1.37
CA VAL A 219 10.39 -41.25 -1.74
C VAL A 219 10.46 -40.65 -3.15
N ASP A 220 9.58 -41.08 -4.06
CA ASP A 220 9.48 -40.54 -5.43
C ASP A 220 8.84 -39.14 -5.44
N HIS A 221 9.52 -38.19 -4.81
CA HIS A 221 9.13 -36.80 -4.71
C HIS A 221 10.36 -35.93 -4.40
N ILE A 222 10.56 -34.87 -5.18
CA ILE A 222 11.61 -33.87 -4.95
C ILE A 222 10.98 -32.65 -4.30
N TYR A 223 11.10 -32.56 -2.97
CA TYR A 223 10.54 -31.43 -2.25
C TYR A 223 11.30 -30.14 -2.59
N GLY A 224 10.56 -29.08 -2.89
CA GLY A 224 11.04 -27.80 -3.39
C GLY A 224 11.04 -27.69 -4.92
N GLU A 225 10.70 -28.75 -5.65
CA GLU A 225 10.56 -28.68 -7.09
C GLU A 225 9.35 -27.82 -7.48
N HIS A 226 8.23 -28.00 -6.79
CA HIS A 226 6.96 -27.35 -7.09
C HIS A 226 6.34 -26.64 -5.88
N GLU A 227 6.72 -27.00 -4.66
CA GLU A 227 6.17 -26.47 -3.41
C GLU A 227 6.29 -24.93 -3.40
N MET A 228 5.17 -24.25 -3.17
CA MET A 228 5.08 -22.78 -3.16
C MET A 228 5.60 -22.12 -4.46
N GLY A 229 5.36 -22.74 -5.62
CA GLY A 229 5.84 -22.24 -6.92
C GLY A 229 7.31 -22.58 -7.20
N GLY A 230 7.90 -23.47 -6.40
CA GLY A 230 9.27 -23.94 -6.52
C GLY A 230 10.29 -23.11 -5.71
N THR A 231 11.36 -23.78 -5.31
CA THR A 231 12.40 -23.22 -4.44
C THR A 231 13.82 -23.49 -4.96
N SER A 232 14.79 -22.68 -4.54
CA SER A 232 16.21 -22.93 -4.88
C SER A 232 16.83 -24.04 -4.02
N TRP A 233 16.26 -24.36 -2.87
CA TRP A 233 16.60 -25.58 -2.13
C TRP A 233 15.71 -26.74 -2.56
N LEU A 234 16.31 -27.90 -2.79
CA LEU A 234 15.65 -29.14 -3.19
C LEU A 234 16.03 -30.24 -2.20
N TYR A 235 15.12 -31.15 -1.90
CA TYR A 235 15.33 -32.21 -0.92
C TYR A 235 14.99 -33.58 -1.49
N LEU A 236 15.83 -34.55 -1.16
CA LEU A 236 15.54 -35.97 -1.26
C LEU A 236 15.41 -36.55 0.14
N SER A 237 14.51 -37.51 0.31
CA SER A 237 14.30 -38.22 1.57
C SER A 237 13.96 -39.68 1.31
N GLY A 238 14.39 -40.56 2.21
CA GLY A 238 13.95 -41.96 2.24
C GLY A 238 12.71 -42.19 3.11
N ALA A 239 12.25 -41.16 3.82
CA ALA A 239 11.03 -41.17 4.63
C ALA A 239 10.06 -40.06 4.17
N PRO A 240 8.75 -40.19 4.43
CA PRO A 240 7.78 -39.14 4.11
C PRO A 240 8.21 -37.78 4.68
N PHE A 241 8.05 -36.71 3.90
CA PHE A 241 8.58 -35.39 4.23
C PHE A 241 7.93 -34.82 5.52
N SER A 242 6.66 -35.10 5.76
CA SER A 242 5.97 -34.80 7.03
C SER A 242 6.62 -35.42 8.27
N GLN A 243 7.24 -36.60 8.15
CA GLN A 243 7.90 -37.28 9.28
C GLN A 243 9.31 -36.75 9.57
N ILE A 244 9.86 -35.91 8.68
CA ILE A 244 11.15 -35.23 8.86
C ILE A 244 11.00 -33.72 9.04
N GLY A 245 9.81 -33.29 9.50
CA GLY A 245 9.50 -31.91 9.86
C GLY A 245 9.36 -30.97 8.66
N MET A 246 9.00 -31.49 7.49
CA MET A 246 8.70 -30.70 6.29
C MET A 246 7.20 -30.65 6.02
N ARG A 247 6.72 -29.58 5.40
CA ARG A 247 5.30 -29.31 5.20
C ARG A 247 4.82 -29.76 3.83
N GLU A 248 3.93 -30.74 3.78
CA GLU A 248 3.38 -31.26 2.52
C GLU A 248 2.06 -30.58 2.11
N ASP A 249 1.55 -29.64 2.92
CA ASP A 249 0.29 -28.93 2.73
C ASP A 249 0.40 -27.61 1.94
N LEU A 250 1.59 -27.30 1.40
CA LEU A 250 1.91 -26.00 0.80
C LEU A 250 1.30 -25.78 -0.60
N GLY A 251 0.98 -26.85 -1.32
CA GLY A 251 0.55 -26.78 -2.72
C GLY A 251 1.63 -26.23 -3.67
N VAL A 252 1.27 -26.05 -4.94
CA VAL A 252 2.22 -25.71 -6.03
C VAL A 252 2.20 -24.25 -6.47
N LYS A 253 1.23 -23.46 -5.99
CA LYS A 253 1.11 -22.04 -6.34
C LYS A 253 2.00 -21.22 -5.43
N SER A 254 2.64 -20.19 -5.98
CA SER A 254 3.45 -19.29 -5.16
C SER A 254 2.57 -18.45 -4.24
N GLY A 255 3.12 -18.00 -3.11
CA GLY A 255 2.40 -17.10 -2.20
C GLY A 255 1.94 -15.81 -2.91
N PRO A 256 2.80 -15.16 -3.72
CA PRO A 256 2.40 -14.00 -4.52
C PRO A 256 1.31 -14.32 -5.55
N GLU A 257 1.29 -15.52 -6.14
CA GLU A 257 0.23 -15.95 -7.06
C GLU A 257 -1.14 -16.03 -6.39
N LEU A 258 -1.19 -16.42 -5.11
CA LEU A 258 -2.45 -16.47 -4.37
C LEU A 258 -3.05 -15.08 -4.11
N THR A 259 -2.23 -14.02 -4.09
CA THR A 259 -2.68 -12.66 -3.72
C THR A 259 -2.70 -11.66 -4.88
N SER A 260 -2.02 -11.95 -6.00
CA SER A 260 -1.90 -11.06 -7.16
C SER A 260 -3.25 -10.60 -7.71
N GLY A 261 -4.22 -11.51 -7.82
CA GLY A 261 -5.54 -11.20 -8.35
C GLY A 261 -6.24 -10.10 -7.54
N ALA A 262 -6.27 -10.25 -6.21
CA ALA A 262 -6.87 -9.27 -5.32
C ALA A 262 -6.08 -7.95 -5.31
N LEU A 263 -4.75 -8.01 -5.28
CA LEU A 263 -3.89 -6.83 -5.28
C LEU A 263 -3.95 -6.03 -6.59
N SER A 264 -4.15 -6.70 -7.72
CA SER A 264 -4.26 -6.04 -9.04
C SER A 264 -5.45 -5.07 -9.11
N VAL A 265 -6.53 -5.38 -8.38
CA VAL A 265 -7.72 -4.52 -8.28
C VAL A 265 -7.40 -3.25 -7.49
N VAL A 266 -6.54 -3.33 -6.47
CA VAL A 266 -6.20 -2.17 -5.63
C VAL A 266 -5.58 -1.03 -6.45
N ALA A 267 -4.87 -1.33 -7.54
CA ALA A 267 -4.30 -0.32 -8.43
C ALA A 267 -5.35 0.58 -9.12
N MET A 268 -6.60 0.12 -9.25
CA MET A 268 -7.68 0.94 -9.82
C MET A 268 -8.08 2.08 -8.87
N VAL A 269 -7.93 1.87 -7.56
CA VAL A 269 -8.37 2.80 -6.51
C VAL A 269 -7.66 4.15 -6.62
N PRO A 270 -6.30 4.23 -6.63
CA PRO A 270 -5.59 5.50 -6.78
C PRO A 270 -5.77 6.15 -8.16
N ALA A 271 -6.21 5.42 -9.18
CA ALA A 271 -6.51 6.01 -10.49
C ALA A 271 -7.94 6.61 -10.56
N LEU A 272 -8.94 5.85 -10.10
CA LEU A 272 -10.35 6.21 -10.24
C LEU A 272 -10.78 7.28 -9.23
N TRP A 273 -10.29 7.23 -7.99
CA TRP A 273 -10.71 8.19 -6.97
C TRP A 273 -10.31 9.63 -7.28
N PRO A 274 -9.06 9.94 -7.68
CA PRO A 274 -8.69 11.30 -8.05
C PRO A 274 -9.48 11.83 -9.25
N LEU A 275 -9.74 10.98 -10.25
CA LEU A 275 -10.57 11.35 -11.40
C LEU A 275 -12.00 11.69 -10.97
N LEU A 276 -12.61 10.85 -10.12
CA LEU A 276 -13.95 11.08 -9.59
C LEU A 276 -14.01 12.37 -8.76
N LEU A 277 -13.06 12.57 -7.83
CA LEU A 277 -13.02 13.75 -6.96
C LEU A 277 -12.75 15.04 -7.75
N ALA A 278 -11.87 14.99 -8.74
CA ALA A 278 -11.60 16.12 -9.63
C ALA A 278 -12.85 16.47 -10.45
N GLY A 279 -13.58 15.47 -10.96
CA GLY A 279 -14.85 15.65 -11.64
C GLY A 279 -15.90 16.32 -10.76
N LEU A 280 -16.10 15.80 -9.54
CA LEU A 280 -17.02 16.38 -8.55
C LEU A 280 -16.64 17.81 -8.20
N TYR A 281 -15.34 18.08 -7.96
CA TYR A 281 -14.82 19.42 -7.69
C TYR A 281 -15.06 20.39 -8.87
N GLY A 282 -14.89 19.93 -10.10
CA GLY A 282 -15.20 20.72 -11.29
C GLY A 282 -16.68 21.11 -11.38
N VAL A 283 -17.58 20.17 -11.08
CA VAL A 283 -19.04 20.40 -11.07
C VAL A 283 -19.45 21.37 -9.97
N THR A 284 -18.93 21.23 -8.75
CA THR A 284 -19.25 22.14 -7.64
C THR A 284 -18.76 23.55 -7.94
N LYS A 285 -17.51 23.71 -8.40
CA LYS A 285 -16.95 25.02 -8.76
C LYS A 285 -17.70 25.70 -9.91
N ARG A 286 -18.16 24.93 -10.90
CA ARG A 286 -19.02 25.45 -11.98
C ARG A 286 -20.37 25.91 -11.43
N THR A 287 -20.99 25.13 -10.56
CA THR A 287 -22.28 25.46 -9.94
C THR A 287 -22.15 26.72 -9.07
N ASP A 288 -21.08 26.85 -8.30
CA ASP A 288 -20.80 28.06 -7.50
C ASP A 288 -20.62 29.31 -8.37
N LYS A 289 -19.95 29.17 -9.52
CA LYS A 289 -19.78 30.29 -10.46
C LYS A 289 -21.13 30.73 -11.05
N ILE A 290 -22.01 29.78 -11.39
CA ILE A 290 -23.37 30.06 -11.86
C ILE A 290 -24.18 30.73 -10.76
N ASN A 291 -24.22 30.14 -9.55
CA ASN A 291 -24.93 30.71 -8.40
C ASN A 291 -24.46 32.12 -8.04
N LYS A 292 -23.15 32.40 -8.13
CA LYS A 292 -22.60 33.75 -7.90
C LYS A 292 -23.09 34.76 -8.96
N LYS A 293 -23.15 34.35 -10.23
CA LYS A 293 -23.70 35.18 -11.31
C LYS A 293 -25.19 35.44 -11.12
N GLU A 294 -25.98 34.39 -10.89
CA GLU A 294 -27.42 34.51 -10.64
C GLU A 294 -27.71 35.41 -9.42
N LYS A 295 -26.94 35.28 -8.33
CA LYS A 295 -27.04 36.19 -7.18
C LYS A 295 -26.66 37.63 -7.52
N ALA A 296 -25.59 37.84 -8.29
CA ALA A 296 -25.18 39.19 -8.67
C ALA A 296 -26.22 39.86 -9.57
N GLU A 297 -26.81 39.12 -10.52
CA GLU A 297 -27.89 39.58 -11.39
C GLU A 297 -29.15 39.91 -10.56
N ALA A 298 -29.58 39.01 -9.66
CA ALA A 298 -30.73 39.25 -8.79
C ALA A 298 -30.53 40.47 -7.86
N VAL A 299 -29.32 40.66 -7.33
CA VAL A 299 -28.99 41.85 -6.53
C VAL A 299 -29.02 43.12 -7.39
N ALA A 300 -28.47 43.09 -8.60
CA ALA A 300 -28.49 44.24 -9.51
C ALA A 300 -29.93 44.63 -9.89
N GLU A 301 -30.79 43.66 -10.19
CA GLU A 301 -32.20 43.88 -10.50
C GLU A 301 -32.96 44.47 -9.30
N ALA A 302 -32.75 43.92 -8.10
CA ALA A 302 -33.35 44.43 -6.87
C ALA A 302 -32.89 45.87 -6.54
N VAL A 303 -31.61 46.18 -6.75
CA VAL A 303 -31.06 47.53 -6.55
C VAL A 303 -31.65 48.51 -7.56
N ALA A 304 -31.74 48.14 -8.84
CA ALA A 304 -32.33 48.99 -9.89
C ALA A 304 -33.80 49.30 -9.59
N ALA A 305 -34.61 48.29 -9.26
CA ALA A 305 -36.00 48.47 -8.88
C ALA A 305 -36.18 49.36 -7.64
N THR A 306 -35.28 49.20 -6.65
CA THR A 306 -35.28 50.04 -5.44
C THR A 306 -34.89 51.49 -5.75
N GLN A 307 -33.90 51.70 -6.63
CA GLN A 307 -33.48 53.03 -7.06
C GLN A 307 -34.57 53.74 -7.85
N GLU A 308 -35.24 53.06 -8.79
CA GLU A 308 -36.39 53.63 -9.51
C GLU A 308 -37.51 54.03 -8.56
N LYS A 309 -37.85 53.16 -7.60
CA LYS A 309 -38.86 53.46 -6.58
C LYS A 309 -38.45 54.66 -5.70
N ALA A 310 -37.20 54.70 -5.25
CA ALA A 310 -36.67 55.81 -4.46
C ALA A 310 -36.65 57.13 -5.24
N GLN A 311 -36.30 57.10 -6.53
CA GLN A 311 -36.36 58.27 -7.41
C GLN A 311 -37.79 58.76 -7.63
N ALA A 312 -38.75 57.84 -7.81
CA ALA A 312 -40.16 58.18 -7.94
C ALA A 312 -40.72 58.80 -6.64
N GLU A 313 -40.41 58.22 -5.49
CA GLU A 313 -40.79 58.76 -4.17
C GLU A 313 -40.14 60.13 -3.90
N LEU A 314 -38.86 60.29 -4.24
CA LEU A 314 -38.15 61.57 -4.11
C LEU A 314 -38.76 62.64 -5.01
N LYS A 315 -39.06 62.30 -6.28
CA LYS A 315 -39.71 63.22 -7.22
C LYS A 315 -41.09 63.64 -6.72
N ALA A 316 -41.90 62.68 -6.25
CA ALA A 316 -43.21 62.97 -5.66
C ALA A 316 -43.10 63.84 -4.40
N ALA A 317 -42.08 63.62 -3.56
CA ALA A 317 -41.83 64.44 -2.37
C ALA A 317 -41.40 65.88 -2.75
N MET A 318 -40.54 66.04 -3.76
CA MET A 318 -40.14 67.35 -4.28
C MET A 318 -41.31 68.11 -4.90
N GLU A 319 -42.16 67.44 -5.68
CA GLU A 319 -43.37 68.04 -6.25
C GLU A 319 -44.33 68.50 -5.16
N ARG A 320 -44.58 67.68 -4.13
CA ARG A 320 -45.38 68.07 -2.95
C ARG A 320 -44.78 69.27 -2.23
N ALA A 321 -43.47 69.26 -1.97
CA ALA A 321 -42.79 70.37 -1.30
C ALA A 321 -42.85 71.67 -2.13
N SER A 322 -42.79 71.58 -3.47
CA SER A 322 -42.94 72.73 -4.35
C SER A 322 -44.36 73.29 -4.34
N ALA A 323 -45.38 72.41 -4.36
CA ALA A 323 -46.78 72.80 -4.26
C ALA A 323 -47.10 73.45 -2.90
N ASP A 324 -46.57 72.90 -1.81
CA ASP A 324 -46.73 73.48 -0.47
C ASP A 324 -46.04 74.86 -0.35
N LYS A 325 -44.86 75.03 -0.96
CA LYS A 325 -44.20 76.33 -1.06
C LYS A 325 -45.03 77.33 -1.86
N GLU A 326 -45.54 76.95 -3.04
CA GLU A 326 -46.40 77.82 -3.85
C GLU A 326 -47.70 78.19 -3.13
N ALA A 327 -48.33 77.24 -2.44
CA ALA A 327 -49.52 77.50 -1.63
C ALA A 327 -49.24 78.45 -0.46
N THR A 328 -48.08 78.29 0.19
CA THR A 328 -47.62 79.18 1.27
C THR A 328 -47.36 80.59 0.72
N VAL A 329 -46.64 80.71 -0.40
CA VAL A 329 -46.40 82.00 -1.06
C VAL A 329 -47.70 82.68 -1.45
N LYS A 330 -48.66 81.96 -2.04
CA LYS A 330 -49.99 82.51 -2.38
C LYS A 330 -50.73 83.00 -1.14
N ARG A 331 -50.67 82.28 -0.03
CA ARG A 331 -51.30 82.67 1.24
C ARG A 331 -50.65 83.93 1.83
N GLU A 332 -49.32 84.01 1.84
CA GLU A 332 -48.61 85.20 2.33
C GLU A 332 -48.83 86.42 1.42
N VAL A 333 -48.86 86.24 0.09
CA VAL A 333 -49.18 87.32 -0.85
C VAL A 333 -50.62 87.80 -0.68
N ALA A 334 -51.59 86.89 -0.51
CA ALA A 334 -52.98 87.26 -0.24
C ALA A 334 -53.11 88.05 1.08
N LYS A 335 -52.40 87.61 2.12
CA LYS A 335 -52.36 88.30 3.41
C LYS A 335 -51.73 89.70 3.30
N ALA A 336 -50.62 89.83 2.57
CA ALA A 336 -49.97 91.11 2.32
C ALA A 336 -50.84 92.08 1.51
N LEU A 337 -51.62 91.57 0.53
CA LEU A 337 -52.59 92.38 -0.22
C LEU A 337 -53.75 92.85 0.66
N GLU A 338 -54.22 92.01 1.59
CA GLU A 338 -55.26 92.37 2.55
C GLU A 338 -54.76 93.40 3.58
N GLU A 339 -53.52 93.25 4.06
CA GLU A 339 -52.86 94.23 4.93
C GLU A 339 -52.61 95.57 4.21
N ALA A 340 -52.25 95.55 2.92
CA ALA A 340 -52.12 96.74 2.09
C ALA A 340 -53.47 97.43 1.84
N ALA A 341 -54.55 96.68 1.63
CA ALA A 341 -55.90 97.23 1.50
C ALA A 341 -56.37 97.89 2.81
N LYS A 342 -56.10 97.27 3.96
CA LYS A 342 -56.39 97.86 5.29
C LYS A 342 -55.53 99.10 5.56
N ALA A 343 -54.28 99.12 5.14
CA ALA A 343 -53.42 100.31 5.25
C ALA A 343 -53.91 101.47 4.37
N ALA A 344 -54.47 101.16 3.19
CA ALA A 344 -55.10 102.16 2.32
C ALA A 344 -56.42 102.72 2.92
N GLU A 345 -57.25 101.89 3.55
CA GLU A 345 -58.44 102.35 4.30
C GLU A 345 -58.07 103.22 5.51
N VAL A 346 -56.97 102.93 6.21
CA VAL A 346 -56.49 103.75 7.34
C VAL A 346 -55.91 105.08 6.86
N ALA A 347 -55.27 105.13 5.68
CA ALA A 347 -54.83 106.38 5.07
C ALA A 347 -56.03 107.26 4.65
N GLU A 348 -57.12 106.67 4.19
CA GLU A 348 -58.36 107.37 3.82
C GLU A 348 -59.17 107.86 5.05
N GLN A 349 -58.94 107.26 6.23
CA GLN A 349 -59.52 107.70 7.52
C GLN A 349 -58.64 108.74 8.24
N GLY A 350 -57.35 108.81 7.95
CA GLY A 350 -56.42 109.81 8.50
C GLY A 350 -56.58 111.22 7.92
N GLU A 351 -57.11 111.36 6.71
CA GLU A 351 -57.37 112.67 6.07
C GLU A 351 -58.68 113.35 6.52
N LYS A 352 -59.47 112.74 7.42
CA LYS A 352 -60.76 113.29 7.90
C LYS A 352 -60.74 113.84 9.34
N GLU A 353 -59.63 113.80 10.06
CA GLU A 353 -59.49 114.38 11.41
C GLU A 353 -58.63 115.66 11.45
N GLU A 354 -58.17 116.18 10.31
CA GLU A 354 -57.49 117.49 10.20
C GLU A 354 -58.46 118.64 9.81
N GLU A 355 -59.74 118.53 10.18
CA GLU A 355 -60.73 119.63 10.17
C GLU A 355 -61.65 119.51 11.41
N GLY A 356 -61.15 119.84 12.61
CA GLY A 356 -62.04 119.98 13.77
C GLY A 356 -61.37 120.04 15.14
N ALA A 357 -61.18 121.28 15.64
CA ALA A 357 -60.89 121.72 17.01
C ALA A 357 -59.42 121.85 17.43
#